data_AF-A0A151F2M2-F1
#
_entry.id   AF-A0A151F2M2-F1
#
_cell.length_a   1.000
_cell.length_b   1.000
_cell.length_c   1.000
_cell.angle_alpha   90.00
_cell.angle_beta   90.00
_cell.angle_gamma   90.00
#
_symmetry.space_group_name_H-M   'P 1'
#
loop_
_entity.id
_entity.type
_entity.pdbx_description
1 polymer ?
#
loop_
_entity_poly.entity_id
_entity_poly.type
_entity_poly.pdbx_seq_one_letter_code
_entity_poly.pdbx_strand_id
1 'polypeptide(L)'
;MEVDSLNQVREMRADEFIRRLKNLMTDHEDSRFVFFLGAGCSMSSGIPGAKALVKRWLPRLKKVKTGDEDKCESWIKEEYPDYEEEKASLFYGKVIEDMFLTQEERQREVERLTEGKDPGFGYAVLAQLITHKKCGHHCNVVLTVNFDDLIADALYLYTQKKPLVISHESLAGFVKITRTRPLVIKLHGDARLEPKNTELETKELAETVREVLKTLLCETGLIFIGYGGMMRV
;
A
#
# COMPACT_ATOMS: atom_id res chain seq x y z
N MET A 1 21.08 14.93 -29.11
CA MET A 1 19.73 14.82 -29.69
C MET A 1 18.81 14.31 -28.60
N GLU A 2 17.81 15.14 -28.32
CA GLU A 2 16.88 15.14 -27.20
C GLU A 2 16.28 13.78 -26.82
N VAL A 3 16.41 13.42 -25.55
CA VAL A 3 15.48 12.53 -24.85
C VAL A 3 14.88 13.38 -23.73
N ASP A 4 14.02 14.34 -24.08
CA ASP A 4 13.35 15.20 -23.10
C ASP A 4 11.86 15.37 -23.43
N SER A 5 11.24 14.27 -23.89
CA SER A 5 9.78 14.11 -23.92
C SER A 5 9.34 13.17 -22.79
N LEU A 6 9.74 13.49 -21.56
CA LEU A 6 9.10 12.91 -20.39
C LEU A 6 7.62 13.31 -20.41
N ASN A 7 6.77 12.32 -20.65
CA ASN A 7 5.31 12.42 -20.71
C ASN A 7 4.77 13.43 -19.67
N GLN A 8 4.28 14.57 -20.17
CA GLN A 8 3.59 15.55 -19.34
C GLN A 8 2.42 14.83 -18.66
N VAL A 9 2.42 14.80 -17.32
CA VAL A 9 1.35 14.19 -16.54
C VAL A 9 0.05 14.91 -16.89
N ARG A 10 -0.93 14.17 -17.40
CA ARG A 10 -2.23 14.74 -17.75
C ARG A 10 -3.10 14.78 -16.51
N GLU A 11 -3.53 15.96 -16.13
CA GLU A 11 -4.50 16.15 -15.07
C GLU A 11 -5.92 16.02 -15.62
N MET A 12 -6.79 15.36 -14.85
CA MET A 12 -8.21 15.29 -15.15
C MET A 12 -9.03 15.29 -13.88
N ARG A 13 -10.29 15.74 -13.99
CA ARG A 13 -11.22 15.72 -12.86
C ARG A 13 -11.66 14.29 -12.56
N ALA A 14 -11.99 14.03 -11.30
CA ALA A 14 -12.43 12.70 -10.86
C ALA A 14 -13.67 12.20 -11.63
N ASP A 15 -14.63 13.06 -11.92
CA ASP A 15 -15.83 12.70 -12.66
C ASP A 15 -15.53 12.36 -14.13
N GLU A 16 -14.56 13.04 -14.73
CA GLU A 16 -14.06 12.70 -16.06
C GLU A 16 -13.34 11.35 -16.07
N PHE A 17 -12.47 11.11 -15.08
CA PHE A 17 -11.79 9.82 -14.91
C PHE A 17 -12.78 8.67 -14.82
N ILE A 18 -13.82 8.79 -13.98
CA ILE A 18 -14.84 7.76 -13.82
C ILE A 18 -15.60 7.50 -15.12
N ARG A 19 -15.98 8.55 -15.88
CA ARG A 19 -16.63 8.39 -17.19
C ARG A 19 -15.70 7.65 -18.17
N ARG A 20 -14.43 8.02 -18.24
CA ARG A 20 -13.44 7.36 -19.10
C ARG A 20 -13.22 5.91 -18.71
N LEU A 21 -13.02 5.62 -17.43
CA LEU A 21 -12.84 4.26 -16.92
C LEU A 21 -14.05 3.39 -17.23
N LYS A 22 -15.26 3.91 -17.01
CA LYS A 22 -16.51 3.22 -17.34
C LYS A 22 -16.62 2.92 -18.83
N ASN A 23 -16.31 3.89 -19.70
CA ASN A 23 -16.36 3.69 -21.14
C ASN A 23 -15.33 2.62 -21.57
N LEU A 24 -14.10 2.67 -21.06
CA LEU A 24 -13.09 1.65 -21.35
C LEU A 24 -13.57 0.24 -20.97
N MET A 25 -14.18 0.09 -19.79
CA MET A 25 -14.76 -1.19 -19.35
C MET A 25 -16.00 -1.61 -20.14
N THR A 26 -16.72 -0.69 -20.77
CA THR A 26 -17.96 -1.00 -21.50
C THR A 26 -17.69 -1.29 -22.97
N ASP A 27 -16.76 -0.54 -23.57
CA ASP A 27 -16.50 -0.56 -25.01
C ASP A 27 -15.41 -1.58 -25.39
N HIS A 28 -14.60 -2.04 -24.42
CA HIS A 28 -13.51 -2.99 -24.64
C HIS A 28 -13.56 -4.15 -23.64
N GLU A 29 -14.03 -5.32 -24.10
CA GLU A 29 -14.16 -6.53 -23.28
C GLU A 29 -12.83 -7.05 -22.72
N ASP A 30 -11.72 -6.75 -23.40
CA ASP A 30 -10.36 -7.13 -22.98
C ASP A 30 -9.66 -6.06 -22.14
N SER A 31 -10.31 -4.92 -21.87
CA SER A 31 -9.74 -3.94 -20.95
C SER A 31 -9.57 -4.55 -19.57
N ARG A 32 -8.42 -4.30 -18.96
CA ARG A 32 -8.11 -4.81 -17.63
C ARG A 32 -7.41 -3.75 -16.81
N PHE A 33 -7.78 -3.68 -15.55
CA PHE A 33 -7.30 -2.72 -14.59
C PHE A 33 -6.88 -3.42 -13.30
N VAL A 34 -5.86 -2.88 -12.67
CA VAL A 34 -5.35 -3.34 -11.38
C VAL A 34 -5.40 -2.15 -10.42
N PHE A 35 -5.93 -2.37 -9.22
CA PHE A 35 -5.85 -1.36 -8.17
C PHE A 35 -4.56 -1.53 -7.39
N PHE A 36 -3.82 -0.44 -7.19
CA PHE A 36 -2.66 -0.40 -6.30
C PHE A 36 -3.01 0.44 -5.07
N LEU A 37 -3.12 -0.19 -3.90
CA LEU A 37 -3.51 0.45 -2.66
C LEU A 37 -2.29 0.75 -1.78
N GLY A 38 -2.11 2.03 -1.45
CA GLY A 38 -1.16 2.51 -0.47
C GLY A 38 -1.76 2.76 0.92
N ALA A 39 -0.90 3.15 1.86
CA ALA A 39 -1.25 3.29 3.28
C ALA A 39 -2.35 4.34 3.53
N GLY A 40 -2.53 5.31 2.63
CA GLY A 40 -3.57 6.32 2.72
C GLY A 40 -4.99 5.74 2.66
N CYS A 41 -5.18 4.57 2.03
CA CYS A 41 -6.48 3.88 2.00
C CYS A 41 -6.94 3.47 3.42
N SER A 42 -5.99 3.06 4.27
CA SER A 42 -6.26 2.52 5.60
C SER A 42 -6.47 3.59 6.67
N MET A 43 -6.20 4.87 6.36
CA MET A 43 -6.31 5.96 7.34
C MET A 43 -7.72 6.17 7.87
N SER A 44 -8.73 6.06 6.99
CA SER A 44 -10.14 6.17 7.39
C SER A 44 -10.62 5.00 8.27
N SER A 45 -9.89 3.88 8.24
CA SER A 45 -10.10 2.71 9.12
C SER A 45 -9.33 2.81 10.44
N GLY A 46 -8.72 3.97 10.74
CA GLY A 46 -8.01 4.20 12.00
C GLY A 46 -6.57 3.67 12.05
N ILE A 47 -5.97 3.32 10.90
CA ILE A 47 -4.55 2.96 10.79
C ILE A 47 -3.76 4.22 10.45
N PRO A 48 -2.83 4.69 11.31
CA PRO A 48 -2.07 5.90 11.03
C PRO A 48 -1.17 5.75 9.81
N GLY A 49 -1.11 6.77 8.96
CA GLY A 49 -0.13 6.83 7.87
C GLY A 49 1.30 7.08 8.35
N ALA A 50 2.28 6.86 7.48
CA ALA A 50 3.71 6.97 7.77
C ALA A 50 4.11 8.32 8.44
N LYS A 51 3.61 9.46 7.93
CA LYS A 51 3.85 10.79 8.50
C LYS A 51 3.45 10.87 9.98
N ALA A 52 2.28 10.31 10.33
CA ALA A 52 1.77 10.33 11.69
C ALA A 52 2.55 9.38 12.62
N LEU A 53 2.98 8.22 12.11
CA LEU A 53 3.80 7.27 12.86
C LEU A 53 5.17 7.85 13.19
N VAL A 54 5.86 8.46 12.22
CA VAL A 54 7.16 9.10 12.44
C VAL A 54 7.07 10.20 13.50
N LYS A 55 6.09 11.09 13.41
CA LYS A 55 5.88 12.14 14.42
C LYS A 55 5.60 11.59 15.82
N ARG A 56 4.96 10.41 15.90
CA ARG A 56 4.69 9.73 17.19
C ARG A 56 5.92 9.03 17.74
N TRP A 57 6.74 8.44 16.89
CA TRP A 57 7.89 7.64 17.31
C TRP A 57 9.12 8.48 17.64
N LEU A 58 9.38 9.60 16.94
CA LEU A 58 10.58 10.41 17.19
C LEU A 58 10.76 10.86 18.65
N PRO A 59 9.74 11.40 19.36
CA PRO A 59 9.90 11.75 20.77
C PRO A 59 10.12 10.53 21.68
N ARG A 60 9.49 9.40 21.35
CA ARG A 60 9.68 8.14 22.09
C ARG A 60 11.09 7.58 21.90
N LEU A 61 11.58 7.64 20.67
CA LEU A 61 12.92 7.20 20.32
C LEU A 61 13.98 8.02 21.06
N LYS A 62 13.80 9.34 21.12
CA LYS A 62 14.66 10.21 21.93
C LYS A 62 14.69 9.76 23.39
N LYS A 63 13.51 9.57 24.01
CA LYS A 63 13.41 9.09 25.39
C LYS A 63 14.16 7.79 25.60
N VAL A 64 14.04 6.84 24.66
CA VAL A 64 14.75 5.55 24.74
C VAL A 64 16.25 5.73 24.60
N LYS A 65 16.73 6.58 23.68
CA LYS A 65 18.16 6.80 23.43
C LYS A 65 18.86 7.67 24.49
N THR A 66 18.17 8.67 25.05
CA THR A 66 18.80 9.68 25.95
C THR A 66 18.27 9.67 27.38
N GLY A 67 17.18 8.95 27.66
CA GLY A 67 16.50 8.96 28.96
C GLY A 67 15.69 10.23 29.25
N ASP A 68 15.55 11.14 28.28
CA ASP A 68 14.93 12.46 28.45
C ASP A 68 14.03 12.82 27.27
N GLU A 69 12.94 13.54 27.53
CA GLU A 69 11.99 14.02 26.54
C GLU A 69 12.21 15.50 26.15
N ASP A 70 12.97 16.29 26.93
CA ASP A 70 13.14 17.73 26.72
C ASP A 70 13.93 18.09 25.45
N LYS A 71 13.64 19.22 24.80
CA LYS A 71 14.36 19.69 23.58
C LYS A 71 14.35 18.68 22.42
N CYS A 72 13.22 18.00 22.22
CA CYS A 72 13.08 16.99 21.15
C CYS A 72 13.43 17.53 19.75
N GLU A 73 13.08 18.77 19.44
CA GLU A 73 13.36 19.36 18.12
C GLU A 73 14.85 19.49 17.82
N SER A 74 15.66 19.89 18.80
CA SER A 74 17.12 20.01 18.65
C SER A 74 17.73 18.64 18.39
N TRP A 75 17.31 17.63 19.17
CA TRP A 75 17.78 16.25 18.99
C TRP A 75 17.40 15.67 17.62
N ILE A 76 16.17 15.93 17.13
CA ILE A 76 15.76 15.49 15.78
C ILE A 76 16.67 16.12 14.71
N LYS A 77 16.99 17.43 14.82
CA LYS A 77 17.89 18.11 13.87
C LYS A 77 19.32 17.56 13.89
N GLU A 78 19.78 17.05 15.03
CA GLU A 78 21.11 16.45 15.17
C GLU A 78 21.16 15.03 14.59
N GLU A 79 20.19 14.17 14.95
CA GLU A 79 20.17 12.75 14.54
C GLU A 79 19.58 12.53 13.12
N TYR A 80 18.73 13.45 12.67
CA TYR A 80 18.06 13.44 11.37
C TYR A 80 18.18 14.82 10.72
N PRO A 81 19.38 15.23 10.27
CA PRO A 81 19.62 16.57 9.72
C PRO A 81 18.76 16.92 8.51
N ASP A 82 18.39 15.91 7.71
CA ASP A 82 17.53 16.06 6.54
C ASP A 82 16.02 16.02 6.87
N TYR A 83 15.65 15.89 8.16
CA TYR A 83 14.26 15.78 8.56
C TYR A 83 13.48 17.07 8.30
N GLU A 84 12.48 16.96 7.45
CA GLU A 84 11.46 17.98 7.25
C GLU A 84 10.11 17.43 7.69
N GLU A 85 9.40 18.16 8.56
CA GLU A 85 8.12 17.72 9.12
C GLU A 85 7.07 17.41 8.03
N GLU A 86 7.07 18.17 6.94
CA GLU A 86 6.18 17.96 5.81
C GLU A 86 6.50 16.69 5.01
N LYS A 87 7.76 16.28 4.99
CA LYS A 87 8.25 15.07 4.34
C LYS A 87 8.48 13.92 5.32
N ALA A 88 7.95 14.00 6.55
CA ALA A 88 8.23 13.03 7.60
C ALA A 88 7.88 11.58 7.22
N SER A 89 6.97 11.34 6.26
CA SER A 89 6.71 10.00 5.73
C SER A 89 7.94 9.33 5.09
N LEU A 90 8.89 10.11 4.56
CA LEU A 90 10.14 9.58 3.99
C LEU A 90 11.04 8.95 5.06
N PHE A 91 10.93 9.39 6.30
CA PHE A 91 11.75 8.94 7.43
C PHE A 91 11.18 7.68 8.10
N TYR A 92 10.09 7.12 7.58
CA TYR A 92 9.42 5.97 8.20
C TYR A 92 10.35 4.77 8.35
N GLY A 93 11.05 4.37 7.28
CA GLY A 93 11.96 3.21 7.30
C GLY A 93 13.08 3.39 8.32
N LYS A 94 13.78 4.52 8.27
CA LYS A 94 14.85 4.83 9.24
C LYS A 94 14.33 4.87 10.70
N VAL A 95 13.21 5.53 10.95
CA VAL A 95 12.69 5.70 12.32
C VAL A 95 12.14 4.40 12.89
N ILE A 96 11.52 3.54 12.08
CA ILE A 96 11.04 2.23 12.57
C ILE A 96 12.22 1.29 12.87
N GLU A 97 13.29 1.33 12.08
CA GLU A 97 14.55 0.60 12.34
C GLU A 97 15.21 1.06 13.65
N ASP A 98 15.31 2.37 13.86
CA ASP A 98 15.90 2.95 15.07
C ASP A 98 15.06 2.67 16.34
N MET A 99 13.73 2.62 16.20
CA MET A 99 12.80 2.43 17.32
C MET A 99 12.64 0.96 17.71
N PHE A 100 12.70 0.05 16.74
CA PHE A 100 12.43 -1.38 16.92
C PHE A 100 13.57 -2.18 16.27
N LEU A 101 14.55 -2.53 17.09
CA LEU A 101 15.85 -3.04 16.66
C LEU A 101 15.72 -4.45 16.06
N THR A 102 14.78 -5.25 16.56
CA THR A 102 14.53 -6.61 16.07
C THR A 102 13.35 -6.66 15.11
N GLN A 103 13.37 -7.63 14.19
CA GLN A 103 12.26 -7.90 13.28
C GLN A 103 10.97 -8.23 14.03
N GLU A 104 11.09 -8.97 15.14
CA GLU A 104 9.95 -9.32 15.99
C GLU A 104 9.30 -8.09 16.63
N GLU A 105 10.08 -7.13 17.11
CA GLU A 105 9.54 -5.86 17.64
C GLU A 105 8.82 -5.05 16.56
N ARG A 106 9.37 -4.98 15.35
CA ARG A 106 8.73 -4.32 14.20
C ARG A 106 7.42 -4.99 13.84
N GLN A 107 7.41 -6.32 13.79
CA GLN A 107 6.20 -7.10 13.53
C GLN A 107 5.12 -6.83 14.59
N ARG A 108 5.48 -6.90 15.88
CA ARG A 108 4.54 -6.61 16.97
C ARG A 108 3.95 -5.20 16.89
N GLU A 109 4.73 -4.20 16.51
CA GLU A 109 4.20 -2.84 16.33
C GLU A 109 3.24 -2.76 15.14
N VAL A 110 3.57 -3.41 14.01
CA VAL A 110 2.67 -3.48 12.85
C VAL A 110 1.35 -4.18 13.22
N GLU A 111 1.42 -5.33 13.88
CA GLU A 111 0.24 -6.04 14.40
C GLU A 111 -0.59 -5.15 15.31
N ARG A 112 0.03 -4.46 16.28
CA ARG A 112 -0.65 -3.52 17.18
C ARG A 112 -1.34 -2.36 16.44
N LEU A 113 -0.80 -1.93 15.30
CA LEU A 113 -1.38 -0.85 14.50
C LEU A 113 -2.57 -1.32 13.65
N THR A 114 -2.54 -2.56 13.18
CA THR A 114 -3.56 -3.14 12.28
C THR A 114 -4.63 -3.95 13.00
N GLU A 115 -4.39 -4.34 14.26
CA GLU A 115 -5.32 -5.14 15.06
C GLU A 115 -6.64 -4.40 15.36
N GLY A 116 -7.74 -5.14 15.25
CA GLY A 116 -9.09 -4.66 15.59
C GLY A 116 -9.59 -3.53 14.69
N LYS A 117 -9.11 -3.44 13.45
CA LYS A 117 -9.51 -2.42 12.47
C LYS A 117 -10.54 -2.99 11.50
N ASP A 118 -11.63 -2.25 11.32
CA ASP A 118 -12.67 -2.60 10.37
C ASP A 118 -12.52 -1.85 9.05
N PRO A 119 -12.89 -2.45 7.91
CA PRO A 119 -12.84 -1.78 6.62
C PRO A 119 -13.78 -0.57 6.57
N GLY A 120 -13.21 0.61 6.36
CA GLY A 120 -13.96 1.84 6.11
C GLY A 120 -14.77 1.81 4.82
N PHE A 121 -15.60 2.85 4.62
CA PHE A 121 -16.52 2.95 3.49
C PHE A 121 -15.86 2.78 2.11
N GLY A 122 -14.66 3.32 1.92
CA GLY A 122 -13.93 3.19 0.66
C GLY A 122 -13.63 1.73 0.28
N TYR A 123 -13.26 0.91 1.26
CA TYR A 123 -13.04 -0.53 1.04
C TYR A 123 -14.35 -1.26 0.71
N ALA A 124 -15.46 -0.91 1.36
CA ALA A 124 -16.76 -1.48 1.05
C ALA A 124 -17.18 -1.19 -0.41
N VAL A 125 -17.01 0.06 -0.86
CA VAL A 125 -17.29 0.46 -2.25
C VAL A 125 -16.38 -0.27 -3.23
N LEU A 126 -15.08 -0.35 -2.93
CA LEU A 126 -14.11 -1.06 -3.78
C LEU A 126 -14.46 -2.56 -3.88
N ALA A 127 -14.81 -3.19 -2.76
CA ALA A 127 -15.24 -4.60 -2.73
C ALA A 127 -16.46 -4.84 -3.63
N GLN A 128 -17.47 -3.95 -3.60
CA GLN A 128 -18.61 -4.03 -4.52
C GLN A 128 -18.19 -3.89 -5.98
N LEU A 129 -17.29 -2.94 -6.28
CA LEU A 129 -16.82 -2.70 -7.65
C LEU A 129 -16.09 -3.92 -8.22
N ILE A 130 -15.10 -4.44 -7.51
CA ILE A 130 -14.26 -5.54 -7.98
C ILE A 130 -15.00 -6.88 -8.05
N THR A 131 -16.14 -7.00 -7.36
CA THR A 131 -17.02 -8.18 -7.41
C THR A 131 -18.26 -7.98 -8.28
N HIS A 132 -18.47 -6.78 -8.83
CA HIS A 132 -19.66 -6.43 -9.57
C HIS A 132 -19.85 -7.35 -10.78
N LYS A 133 -21.09 -7.83 -10.99
CA LYS A 133 -21.39 -8.85 -12.01
C LYS A 133 -21.02 -8.42 -13.43
N LYS A 134 -21.15 -7.13 -13.73
CA LYS A 134 -20.91 -6.60 -15.09
C LYS A 134 -19.47 -6.15 -15.32
N CYS A 135 -18.83 -5.53 -14.33
CA CYS A 135 -17.54 -4.85 -14.54
C CYS A 135 -16.41 -5.37 -13.64
N GLY A 136 -16.70 -6.17 -12.62
CA GLY A 136 -15.67 -6.67 -11.71
C GLY A 136 -14.60 -7.49 -12.42
N HIS A 137 -14.96 -8.21 -13.49
CA HIS A 137 -14.03 -9.00 -14.28
C HIS A 137 -12.95 -8.17 -15.01
N HIS A 138 -13.16 -6.85 -15.16
CA HIS A 138 -12.14 -5.93 -15.66
C HIS A 138 -11.18 -5.44 -14.58
N CYS A 139 -11.53 -5.53 -13.30
CA CYS A 139 -10.79 -4.86 -12.22
C CYS A 139 -10.71 -5.65 -10.90
N ASN A 140 -10.72 -6.98 -10.98
CA ASN A 140 -10.75 -7.87 -9.81
C ASN A 140 -9.38 -8.16 -9.19
N VAL A 141 -8.33 -7.42 -9.56
CA VAL A 141 -6.98 -7.59 -9.02
C VAL A 141 -6.59 -6.35 -8.21
N VAL A 142 -6.12 -6.59 -7.00
CA VAL A 142 -5.63 -5.59 -6.07
C VAL A 142 -4.19 -5.93 -5.69
N LEU A 143 -3.29 -4.98 -5.89
CA LEU A 143 -1.96 -4.96 -5.32
C LEU A 143 -1.96 -4.02 -4.13
N THR A 144 -1.25 -4.36 -3.06
CA THR A 144 -1.11 -3.46 -1.91
C THR A 144 0.25 -3.60 -1.23
N VAL A 145 0.72 -2.48 -0.70
CA VAL A 145 1.90 -2.42 0.19
C VAL A 145 1.50 -2.34 1.66
N ASN A 146 0.19 -2.41 1.96
CA ASN A 146 -0.33 -2.33 3.32
C ASN A 146 -0.25 -3.69 4.00
N PHE A 147 0.04 -3.66 5.30
CA PHE A 147 0.12 -4.88 6.13
C PHE A 147 -1.24 -5.34 6.66
N ASP A 148 -2.26 -4.49 6.61
CA ASP A 148 -3.62 -4.79 7.06
C ASP A 148 -4.41 -5.70 6.10
N ASP A 149 -5.50 -6.27 6.60
CA ASP A 149 -6.37 -7.19 5.85
C ASP A 149 -7.67 -6.53 5.35
N LEU A 150 -7.77 -5.19 5.41
CA LEU A 150 -9.03 -4.47 5.24
C LEU A 150 -9.73 -4.73 3.90
N ILE A 151 -8.97 -4.88 2.81
CA ILE A 151 -9.56 -5.22 1.50
C ILE A 151 -10.10 -6.66 1.47
N ALA A 152 -9.40 -7.60 2.12
CA ALA A 152 -9.85 -8.98 2.22
C ALA A 152 -11.09 -9.05 3.11
N ASP A 153 -11.06 -8.37 4.26
CA ASP A 153 -12.19 -8.27 5.19
C ASP A 153 -13.42 -7.63 4.53
N ALA A 154 -13.23 -6.55 3.77
CA ALA A 154 -14.33 -5.93 3.03
C ALA A 154 -14.96 -6.89 2.01
N LEU A 155 -14.15 -7.72 1.34
CA LEU A 155 -14.66 -8.73 0.43
C LEU A 155 -15.44 -9.83 1.15
N TYR A 156 -14.98 -10.24 2.34
CA TYR A 156 -15.69 -11.22 3.17
C TYR A 156 -16.99 -10.68 3.76
N LEU A 157 -16.98 -9.43 4.24
CA LEU A 157 -18.12 -8.82 4.93
C LEU A 157 -19.21 -8.35 3.96
N TYR A 158 -18.83 -7.75 2.84
CA TYR A 158 -19.78 -7.04 1.98
C TYR A 158 -20.13 -7.77 0.69
N THR A 159 -19.45 -8.88 0.36
CA THR A 159 -19.65 -9.57 -0.92
C THR A 159 -19.78 -11.09 -0.74
N GLN A 160 -20.25 -11.77 -1.80
CA GLN A 160 -20.32 -13.24 -1.84
C GLN A 160 -19.06 -13.88 -2.44
N LYS A 161 -18.11 -13.08 -2.94
CA LYS A 161 -16.91 -13.58 -3.61
C LYS A 161 -15.71 -13.55 -2.66
N LYS A 162 -15.26 -14.73 -2.27
CA LYS A 162 -14.04 -14.88 -1.45
C LYS A 162 -12.79 -14.57 -2.30
N PRO A 163 -11.90 -13.67 -1.84
CA PRO A 163 -10.65 -13.39 -2.54
C PRO A 163 -9.67 -14.57 -2.45
N LEU A 164 -8.73 -14.62 -3.39
CA LEU A 164 -7.44 -15.27 -3.16
C LEU A 164 -6.48 -14.19 -2.65
N VAL A 165 -5.94 -14.38 -1.45
CA VAL A 165 -4.97 -13.46 -0.84
C VAL A 165 -3.59 -14.09 -0.92
N ILE A 166 -2.64 -13.35 -1.49
CA ILE A 166 -1.24 -13.74 -1.64
C ILE A 166 -0.43 -12.81 -0.76
N SER A 167 -0.05 -13.30 0.41
CA SER A 167 0.67 -12.56 1.45
C SER A 167 2.17 -12.84 1.49
N HIS A 168 2.63 -13.86 0.75
CA HIS A 168 4.04 -14.27 0.73
C HIS A 168 4.52 -14.45 -0.71
N GLU A 169 5.74 -13.98 -0.99
CA GLU A 169 6.36 -14.01 -2.32
C GLU A 169 6.49 -15.43 -2.89
N SER A 170 6.72 -16.44 -2.05
CA SER A 170 6.79 -17.85 -2.46
C SER A 170 5.49 -18.37 -3.09
N LEU A 171 4.35 -17.71 -2.84
CA LEU A 171 3.07 -18.06 -3.43
C LEU A 171 2.83 -17.37 -4.78
N ALA A 172 3.59 -16.32 -5.11
CA ALA A 172 3.36 -15.49 -6.29
C ALA A 172 3.46 -16.31 -7.60
N GLY A 173 4.43 -17.22 -7.70
CA GLY A 173 4.63 -18.06 -8.89
C GLY A 173 3.48 -19.05 -9.19
N PHE A 174 2.61 -19.31 -8.21
CA PHE A 174 1.46 -20.21 -8.38
C PHE A 174 0.17 -19.47 -8.74
N VAL A 175 0.20 -18.13 -8.78
CA VAL A 175 -0.98 -17.31 -9.00
C VAL A 175 -1.45 -17.44 -10.43
N LYS A 176 -2.69 -17.93 -10.60
CA LYS A 176 -3.42 -17.85 -11.87
C LYS A 176 -4.43 -16.72 -11.78
N ILE A 177 -4.19 -15.66 -12.54
CA ILE A 177 -5.12 -14.53 -12.58
C ILE A 177 -6.36 -14.96 -13.36
N THR A 178 -7.52 -14.91 -12.72
CA THR A 178 -8.81 -15.28 -13.33
C THR A 178 -9.73 -14.07 -13.38
N ARG A 179 -10.72 -14.09 -14.26
CA ARG A 179 -11.76 -13.04 -14.38
C ARG A 179 -12.89 -13.17 -13.35
N THR A 180 -12.94 -14.27 -12.58
CA THR A 180 -14.10 -14.64 -11.76
C THR A 180 -13.91 -14.37 -10.27
N ARG A 181 -12.69 -14.62 -9.75
CA ARG A 181 -12.36 -14.52 -8.33
C ARG A 181 -11.48 -13.29 -8.08
N PRO A 182 -11.79 -12.44 -7.08
CA PRO A 182 -10.89 -11.37 -6.68
C PRO A 182 -9.53 -11.90 -6.23
N LEU A 183 -8.48 -11.18 -6.60
CA LEU A 183 -7.10 -11.50 -6.25
C LEU A 183 -6.50 -10.30 -5.50
N VAL A 184 -5.96 -10.54 -4.32
CA VAL A 184 -5.26 -9.55 -3.51
C VAL A 184 -3.82 -10.02 -3.36
N ILE A 185 -2.84 -9.20 -3.75
CA ILE A 185 -1.42 -9.49 -3.60
C ILE A 185 -0.81 -8.42 -2.70
N LYS A 186 -0.25 -8.85 -1.56
CA LYS A 186 0.47 -7.99 -0.61
C LYS A 186 1.95 -8.05 -0.96
N LEU A 187 2.51 -6.93 -1.43
CA LEU A 187 3.87 -6.85 -1.96
C LEU A 187 4.92 -6.77 -0.86
N HIS A 188 4.57 -6.14 0.27
CA HIS A 188 5.46 -5.95 1.42
C HIS A 188 5.22 -6.98 2.52
N GLY A 189 4.53 -8.07 2.21
CA GLY A 189 4.19 -9.09 3.20
C GLY A 189 2.95 -8.73 4.02
N ASP A 190 2.85 -9.37 5.18
CA ASP A 190 1.67 -9.40 6.03
C ASP A 190 2.04 -9.09 7.48
N ALA A 191 1.12 -8.46 8.21
CA ALA A 191 1.34 -8.12 9.60
C ALA A 191 1.74 -9.33 10.47
N ARG A 192 1.23 -10.53 10.18
CA ARG A 192 1.46 -11.75 10.99
C ARG A 192 2.54 -12.69 10.45
N LEU A 193 3.17 -12.37 9.33
CA LEU A 193 4.20 -13.22 8.72
C LEU A 193 5.55 -12.50 8.78
N GLU A 194 5.82 -11.64 7.80
CA GLU A 194 7.09 -10.95 7.65
C GLU A 194 6.82 -9.58 6.98
N PRO A 195 6.42 -8.56 7.78
CA PRO A 195 6.17 -7.24 7.23
C PRO A 195 7.49 -6.57 6.85
N LYS A 196 7.67 -6.30 5.54
CA LYS A 196 8.82 -5.58 4.98
C LYS A 196 8.59 -4.08 5.12
N ASN A 197 9.26 -3.45 6.08
CA ASN A 197 9.00 -2.06 6.46
C ASN A 197 10.25 -1.19 6.65
N THR A 198 11.44 -1.78 6.51
CA THR A 198 12.73 -1.10 6.51
C THR A 198 13.11 -0.62 5.11
N GLU A 199 14.02 0.36 4.99
CA GLU A 199 14.46 0.84 3.68
C GLU A 199 15.16 -0.25 2.86
N LEU A 200 15.87 -1.16 3.53
CA LEU A 200 16.57 -2.28 2.90
C LEU A 200 15.57 -3.34 2.38
N GLU A 201 14.57 -3.71 3.18
CA GLU A 201 13.59 -4.73 2.81
C GLU A 201 12.66 -4.30 1.67
N THR A 202 12.37 -2.99 1.55
CA THR A 202 11.48 -2.45 0.51
C THR A 202 12.22 -1.98 -0.74
N LYS A 203 13.56 -2.07 -0.79
CA LYS A 203 14.35 -1.56 -1.91
C LYS A 203 14.16 -2.35 -3.19
N GLU A 204 14.01 -3.67 -3.08
CA GLU A 204 13.83 -4.56 -4.21
C GLU A 204 12.72 -5.56 -3.95
N LEU A 205 11.82 -5.71 -4.92
CA LEU A 205 10.90 -6.83 -4.96
C LEU A 205 11.64 -8.11 -5.31
N ALA A 206 11.26 -9.22 -4.67
CA ALA A 206 11.73 -10.55 -5.03
C ALA A 206 11.47 -10.85 -6.51
N GLU A 207 12.41 -11.57 -7.15
CA GLU A 207 12.40 -11.77 -8.59
C GLU A 207 11.11 -12.45 -9.07
N THR A 208 10.60 -13.43 -8.32
CA THR A 208 9.33 -14.11 -8.63
C THR A 208 8.14 -13.16 -8.63
N VAL A 209 8.09 -12.21 -7.68
CA VAL A 209 7.03 -11.19 -7.61
C VAL A 209 7.20 -10.22 -8.78
N ARG A 210 8.43 -9.82 -9.09
CA ARG A 210 8.76 -8.93 -10.20
C ARG A 210 8.32 -9.50 -11.54
N GLU A 211 8.57 -10.78 -11.81
CA GLU A 211 8.13 -11.47 -13.02
C GLU A 211 6.60 -11.49 -13.14
N VAL A 212 5.90 -11.88 -12.08
CA VAL A 212 4.43 -11.90 -12.04
C VAL A 212 3.85 -10.51 -12.27
N LEU A 213 4.42 -9.47 -11.64
CA LEU A 213 4.02 -8.09 -11.84
C LEU A 213 4.30 -7.59 -13.26
N LYS A 214 5.45 -7.95 -13.86
CA LYS A 214 5.75 -7.59 -15.25
C LYS A 214 4.68 -8.11 -16.18
N THR A 215 4.36 -9.40 -16.09
CA THR A 215 3.32 -10.02 -16.93
C THR A 215 1.95 -9.38 -16.67
N LEU A 216 1.59 -9.15 -15.41
CA LEU A 216 0.32 -8.53 -15.04
C LEU A 216 0.21 -7.09 -15.57
N LEU A 217 1.25 -6.28 -15.41
CA LEU A 217 1.19 -4.83 -15.70
C LEU A 217 1.36 -4.52 -17.19
N CYS A 218 2.01 -5.39 -17.98
CA CYS A 218 2.10 -5.20 -19.43
C CYS A 218 0.72 -5.21 -20.12
N GLU A 219 -0.25 -5.91 -19.56
CA GLU A 219 -1.58 -6.11 -20.17
C GLU A 219 -2.70 -5.37 -19.43
N THR A 220 -2.37 -4.55 -18.43
CA THR A 220 -3.37 -3.90 -17.57
C THR A 220 -3.08 -2.43 -17.31
N GLY A 221 -4.14 -1.63 -17.18
CA GLY A 221 -4.06 -0.27 -16.66
C GLY A 221 -3.94 -0.28 -15.14
N LEU A 222 -2.98 0.46 -14.58
CA LEU A 222 -2.78 0.54 -13.13
C LEU A 222 -3.49 1.78 -12.55
N ILE A 223 -4.26 1.58 -11.48
CA ILE A 223 -4.99 2.64 -10.76
C ILE A 223 -4.45 2.73 -9.35
N PHE A 224 -3.72 3.81 -9.04
CA PHE A 224 -3.18 4.06 -7.71
C PHE A 224 -4.22 4.76 -6.81
N ILE A 225 -4.36 4.28 -5.58
CA ILE A 225 -5.24 4.87 -4.56
C ILE A 225 -4.50 4.92 -3.22
N GLY A 226 -4.64 6.03 -2.49
CA GLY A 226 -4.08 6.16 -1.14
C GLY A 226 -2.55 6.19 -1.10
N TYR A 227 -1.91 6.55 -2.21
CA TYR A 227 -0.47 6.67 -2.30
C TYR A 227 -0.05 8.13 -2.04
N GLY A 228 0.81 8.36 -1.05
CA GLY A 228 1.39 9.68 -0.83
C GLY A 228 2.44 9.95 -1.90
N GLY A 229 2.39 11.10 -2.58
CA GLY A 229 3.29 11.44 -3.70
C GLY A 229 4.80 11.47 -3.38
N MET A 230 5.18 11.18 -2.14
CA MET A 230 6.55 11.08 -1.65
C MET A 230 7.00 9.64 -1.36
N MET A 231 6.10 8.64 -1.35
CA MET A 231 6.51 7.24 -1.12
C MET A 231 7.24 6.67 -2.35
N ARG A 232 8.24 5.81 -2.12
CA ARG A 232 8.91 5.03 -3.19
C ARG A 232 8.23 3.66 -3.33
N VAL A 233 7.93 3.26 -4.57
CA VAL A 233 7.42 1.92 -4.95
C VAL A 233 8.60 1.04 -5.32
#